data_AF-A0A8T4JSI2-F1
#
_entry.id   AF-A0A8T4JSI2-F1
#
_cell.length_a   1.000
_cell.length_b   1.000
_cell.length_c   1.000
_cell.angle_alpha   90.00
_cell.angle_beta   90.00
_cell.angle_gamma   90.00
#
_symmetry.space_group_name_H-M   'P 1'
#
loop_
_entity.id
_entity.type
_entity.pdbx_description
1 polymer ?
#
loop_
_entity_poly.entity_id
_entity_poly.type
_entity_poly.pdbx_seq_one_letter_code
_entity_poly.pdbx_strand_id
1 'polypeptide(L)' 'MLPIYPGGHVAYQNFVVEQLRNHYANPAELPDRLLDIAERFWEKNLTGIDTLMQECYSRFGPKPRPPSCILRSVLLSITL' A
#
# COMPACT_ATOMS: atom_id res chain seq x y z
N MET A 1 18.47 0.70 6.30
CA MET A 1 18.53 -0.58 5.60
C MET A 1 18.04 -0.37 4.18
N LEU A 2 18.53 -1.08 3.15
CA LEU A 2 17.83 -1.09 1.85
C LEU A 2 16.36 -1.47 2.10
N PRO A 3 15.39 -0.79 1.46
CA PRO A 3 14.00 -1.20 1.60
C PRO A 3 13.89 -2.68 1.25
N ILE A 4 13.41 -3.50 2.19
CA ILE A 4 13.01 -4.87 1.87
C ILE A 4 11.66 -4.70 1.20
N TYR A 5 11.65 -4.81 -0.13
CA TYR A 5 10.45 -4.72 -0.96
C TYR A 5 9.57 -5.93 -0.63
N PRO A 6 8.43 -5.74 0.05
CA PRO A 6 7.49 -6.83 0.22
C PRO A 6 6.85 -7.02 -1.16
N GLY A 7 7.33 -8.00 -1.94
CA GLY A 7 6.68 -8.59 -3.13
C GLY A 7 6.00 -7.68 -4.16
N GLY A 8 6.36 -6.40 -4.25
CA GLY A 8 5.80 -5.44 -5.21
C GLY A 8 4.29 -5.23 -5.08
N HIS A 9 3.64 -4.94 -6.20
CA HIS A 9 2.21 -4.62 -6.23
C HIS A 9 1.32 -5.78 -5.77
N VAL A 10 1.70 -7.02 -6.06
CA VAL A 10 0.97 -8.23 -5.64
C VAL A 10 0.96 -8.38 -4.13
N ALA A 11 2.08 -8.09 -3.45
CA ALA A 11 2.10 -8.12 -1.99
C ALA A 11 1.21 -7.06 -1.35
N TYR A 12 1.09 -5.88 -1.98
CA TYR A 12 0.12 -4.87 -1.56
C TYR A 12 -1.32 -5.39 -1.71
N GLN A 13 -1.66 -6.00 -2.85
CA GLN A 13 -2.99 -6.58 -3.08
C GLN A 13 -3.32 -7.67 -2.05
N ASN A 14 -2.38 -8.57 -1.77
CA ASN A 14 -2.54 -9.60 -0.75
C ASN A 14 -2.75 -8.99 0.64
N PHE A 15 -1.99 -7.96 1.00
CA PHE A 15 -2.18 -7.22 2.25
C PHE A 15 -3.59 -6.64 2.36
N VAL A 16 -4.09 -5.97 1.31
CA VAL A 16 -5.45 -5.39 1.31
C VAL A 16 -6.50 -6.48 1.50
N VAL A 17 -6.39 -7.61 0.79
CA VAL A 17 -7.33 -8.73 0.94
C VAL A 17 -7.31 -9.30 2.35
N GLU A 18 -6.13 -9.47 2.93
CA GLU A 18 -5.98 -9.94 4.31
C GLU A 18 -6.61 -8.96 5.30
N GLN A 19 -6.35 -7.66 5.16
CA GLN A 19 -6.93 -6.65 6.04
C GLN A 19 -8.45 -6.58 5.90
N LEU A 20 -9.00 -6.66 4.68
CA LEU A 20 -10.45 -6.68 4.47
C LEU A 20 -11.09 -7.90 5.15
N ARG A 21 -10.51 -9.10 4.99
CA ARG A 21 -11.01 -10.33 5.64
C ARG A 21 -10.94 -10.26 7.17
N ASN A 22 -9.92 -9.61 7.71
CA ASN A 22 -9.74 -9.49 9.16
C ASN A 22 -10.68 -8.47 9.81
N HIS A 23 -11.09 -7.44 9.07
CA HIS A 23 -11.88 -6.32 9.63
C HIS A 23 -13.35 -6.33 9.20
N TYR A 24 -13.70 -7.01 8.10
CA TYR A 24 -15.06 -7.10 7.59
C TYR A 24 -15.45 -8.58 7.45
N ALA A 25 -16.38 -9.03 8.29
CA ALA A 25 -16.93 -10.39 8.22
C ALA A 25 -17.80 -10.60 6.97
N ASN A 26 -18.48 -9.53 6.52
CA ASN A 26 -19.29 -9.51 5.32
C ASN A 26 -18.85 -8.38 4.36
N PRO A 27 -18.42 -8.69 3.13
CA PRO A 27 -18.02 -7.68 2.14
C PRO A 27 -19.14 -6.69 1.79
N ALA A 28 -20.41 -7.09 1.92
CA ALA A 28 -21.56 -6.23 1.63
C ALA A 28 -21.74 -5.08 2.63
N GLU A 29 -20.98 -5.07 3.74
CA GLU A 29 -20.97 -3.97 4.71
C GLU A 29 -20.08 -2.80 4.27
N LEU A 30 -19.27 -2.97 3.22
CA LEU A 30 -18.39 -1.92 2.73
C LEU A 30 -19.22 -0.83 2.00
N PRO A 31 -19.13 0.45 2.41
CA PRO A 31 -19.76 1.54 1.68
C PRO A 31 -19.25 1.65 0.23
N ASP A 32 -20.13 1.95 -0.72
CA ASP A 32 -19.80 2.08 -2.14
C ASP A 32 -18.62 3.04 -2.39
N ARG A 33 -18.55 4.15 -1.66
CA ARG A 33 -17.44 5.11 -1.75
C ARG A 33 -16.09 4.49 -1.34
N LEU A 34 -16.07 3.63 -0.33
CA LEU A 34 -14.85 2.95 0.09
C LEU A 34 -14.44 1.88 -0.92
N LEU A 35 -15.42 1.22 -1.57
CA LEU A 35 -15.15 0.25 -2.63
C LEU A 35 -14.53 0.94 -3.87
N ASP A 36 -15.08 2.07 -4.31
CA ASP A 36 -14.51 2.86 -5.42
C ASP A 36 -13.07 3.30 -5.12
N ILE A 37 -12.80 3.78 -3.90
CA ILE A 37 -11.44 4.13 -3.47
C ILE A 37 -10.55 2.87 -3.49
N ALA A 38 -11.02 1.75 -2.94
CA ALA A 38 -10.25 0.51 -2.89
C ALA A 38 -9.88 0.03 -4.30
N GLU A 39 -10.81 0.04 -5.26
CA GLU A 39 -10.57 -0.33 -6.67
C GLU A 39 -9.52 0.58 -7.32
N ARG A 40 -9.62 1.90 -7.13
CA ARG A 40 -8.67 2.87 -7.69
C ARG A 40 -7.24 2.68 -7.17
N PHE A 41 -7.09 2.23 -5.92
CA PHE A 41 -5.79 1.90 -5.34
C PHE A 41 -5.35 0.46 -5.66
N TRP A 42 -6.29 -0.45 -5.87
CA TRP A 42 -6.07 -1.85 -6.21
C TRP A 42 -5.29 -2.03 -7.51
N GLU A 43 -5.63 -1.25 -8.54
CA GLU A 43 -4.95 -1.29 -9.85
C GLU A 43 -3.70 -0.41 -9.91
N LYS A 44 -3.53 0.49 -8.93
CA LYS A 44 -2.46 1.49 -8.95
C LYS A 44 -1.14 0.90 -8.48
N ASN A 45 -0.34 0.52 -9.46
CA ASN A 45 1.02 0.07 -9.21
C ASN A 45 1.98 1.25 -8.98
N LEU A 46 2.34 1.48 -7.71
CA LEU A 46 3.33 2.48 -7.28
C LEU A 46 4.70 1.87 -6.96
N THR A 47 4.95 0.60 -7.28
CA THR A 47 6.20 -0.08 -6.92
C THR A 47 7.43 0.56 -7.56
N GLY A 48 7.28 1.25 -8.71
CA GLY A 48 8.38 2.01 -9.32
C GLY A 48 8.96 3.11 -8.42
N ILE A 49 8.17 3.64 -7.48
CA ILE A 49 8.62 4.66 -6.52
C ILE A 49 9.63 4.08 -5.53
N ASP A 50 9.47 2.81 -5.18
CA ASP A 50 10.40 2.16 -4.28
C ASP A 50 11.82 2.15 -4.90
N THR A 51 11.93 1.85 -6.20
CA THR A 51 13.20 1.84 -6.95
C THR A 51 13.75 3.25 -7.12
N LEU A 52 12.89 4.20 -7.49
CA LEU A 52 13.29 5.60 -7.66
C LEU A 52 13.88 6.20 -6.38
N MET A 53 13.29 5.88 -5.23
CA MET A 53 13.72 6.45 -3.95
C MET A 53 14.80 5.62 -3.25
N GLN A 54 15.27 4.52 -3.84
CA GLN A 54 16.19 3.59 -3.19
C GLN A 54 17.45 4.27 -2.64
N GLU A 55 18.02 5.23 -3.37
CA GLU A 55 19.22 5.97 -2.96
C GLU A 55 18.95 6.99 -1.84
N CYS A 56 17.70 7.40 -1.63
CA CYS A 56 17.31 8.33 -0.57
C CYS A 56 17.23 7.68 0.82
N TYR A 57 17.30 6.35 0.91
CA TYR A 57 17.22 5.62 2.18
C TYR A 57 18.60 5.21 2.67
N SER A 58 18.88 5.53 3.94
CA SER A 58 20.12 5.10 4.60
C SER A 58 20.19 3.59 4.74
N ARG A 59 21.39 3.01 4.64
CA ARG A 59 21.65 1.60 4.97
C ARG A 59 21.52 1.29 6.47
N PHE A 60 21.64 2.29 7.33
CA PHE A 60 21.54 2.15 8.79
C PHE A 60 20.12 2.42 9.30
N GLY A 61 19.80 1.93 10.50
CA GLY A 61 18.50 2.15 11.14
C GLY A 61 17.50 0.99 10.99
N PRO A 62 16.30 1.13 11.57
CA PRO A 62 15.27 0.09 11.58
C PRO A 62 14.76 -0.23 10.17
N LYS A 63 14.07 -1.36 10.02
CA LYS A 63 13.49 -1.79 8.74
C LYS A 63 12.56 -0.70 8.19
N PRO A 64 12.89 -0.06 7.05
CA PRO A 64 12.10 1.05 6.53
C PRO A 64 10.78 0.55 5.92
N ARG A 65 9.73 1.38 5.98
CA ARG A 65 8.53 1.17 5.17
C ARG A 65 8.85 1.48 3.69
N PRO A 66 8.28 0.73 2.73
CA PRO A 66 8.45 1.04 1.32
C PRO A 66 7.93 2.45 0.98
N PRO A 67 8.66 3.24 0.20
CA PRO A 67 8.19 4.51 -0.36
C PRO A 67 6.79 4.47 -0.95
N SER A 68 6.46 3.40 -1.66
CA SER A 68 5.17 3.19 -2.31
C SER A 68 4.04 2.99 -1.30
N CYS A 69 4.31 2.44 -0.11
CA CYS A 69 3.33 2.38 0.98
C CYS A 69 3.09 3.77 1.58
N ILE A 70 4.15 4.57 1.75
CA ILE A 70 4.05 5.94 2.28
C ILE A 70 3.24 6.79 1.30
N LEU A 71 3.58 6.78 0.01
CA LEU A 71 2.84 7.52 -1.01
C LEU A 71 1.37 7.11 -1.07
N ARG A 72 1.07 5.80 -0.97
CA ARG A 72 -0.33 5.33 -0.90
C ARG A 72 -1.08 5.93 0.29
N SER A 73 -0.46 5.98 1.47
CA SER A 73 -1.09 6.58 2.65
C SER A 73 -1.36 8.08 2.48
N VAL A 74 -0.43 8.83 1.87
CA VAL A 74 -0.61 10.24 1.59
C VAL A 74 -1.74 10.47 0.58
N LEU A 75 -1.77 9.70 -0.51
CA LEU A 75 -2.84 9.78 -1.51
C LEU A 75 -4.20 9.43 -0.91
N LEU A 76 -4.26 8.42 -0.03
CA LEU A 76 -5.50 8.03 0.63
C LEU A 76 -6.01 9.16 1.54
N SER A 77 -5.14 9.80 2.32
CA SER A 77 -5.50 10.93 3.18
C SER A 77 -6.05 12.14 2.43
N ILE A 78 -5.73 12.30 1.14
CA ILE A 78 -6.26 13.38 0.29
C ILE A 78 -7.58 12.97 -0.37
N THR A 79 -7.84 11.66 -0.50
CA THR A 79 -9.01 11.12 -1.22
C THR A 79 -10.22 10.88 -0.29
N LEU A 80 -9.97 10.62 0.99
CA LEU A 80 -10.98 10.48 2.04
C LEU A 80 -11.60 11.84 2.39
#